data_AF-A0A956DZE8-F1
#
_entry.id   AF-A0A956DZE8-F1
#
_cell.length_a   1.000
_cell.length_b   1.000
_cell.length_c   1.000
_cell.angle_alpha   90.00
_cell.angle_beta   90.00
_cell.angle_gamma   90.00
#
_symmetry.space_group_name_H-M   'P 1'
#
loop_
_entity.id
_entity.type
_entity.pdbx_description
1 polymer ?
#
loop_
_entity_poly.entity_id
_entity_poly.type
_entity_poly.pdbx_seq_one_letter_code
_entity_poly.pdbx_strand_id
1 'polypeptide(L)'
;MTDRRGAWRWTTLGLCILALASSTSESDARQGMGEGVRLPLPAFRVAVSVTEQAQELLDRLGDTIVVSAYIDGNGVALPDNTCTPFRNVYFGDFTRELRSSGTVRFSDLTVSSRDLERFDNEDIYVCVGVRSGRRSSEGNLLYSKKLLLRRSRLQVGEEPTFEVDAMLIKEWPKK
;
A
#
# COMPACT_ATOMS: atom_id res chain seq x y z
N MET A 1 -42.95 -26.49 -48.32
CA MET A 1 -41.72 -25.68 -48.43
C MET A 1 -42.13 -24.21 -48.33
N THR A 2 -42.09 -23.65 -47.12
CA THR A 2 -42.44 -22.25 -46.88
C THR A 2 -41.43 -21.69 -45.87
N ASP A 3 -40.62 -20.78 -46.38
CA ASP A 3 -39.53 -20.05 -45.74
C ASP A 3 -40.10 -19.10 -44.66
N ARG A 4 -39.56 -19.15 -43.43
CA ARG A 4 -39.82 -18.18 -42.36
C ARG A 4 -38.50 -17.78 -41.71
N ARG A 5 -37.85 -16.78 -42.30
CA ARG A 5 -36.73 -16.05 -41.69
C ARG A 5 -37.29 -15.09 -40.65
N GLY A 6 -37.19 -15.47 -39.38
CA GLY A 6 -37.45 -14.60 -38.24
C GLY A 6 -36.26 -13.70 -37.97
N ALA A 7 -36.40 -12.41 -38.27
CA ALA A 7 -35.46 -11.36 -37.91
C ALA A 7 -35.36 -11.22 -36.38
N TRP A 8 -34.17 -11.43 -35.82
CA TRP A 8 -33.89 -11.10 -34.42
C TRP A 8 -33.14 -9.78 -34.36
N ARG A 9 -33.77 -8.84 -33.64
CA ARG A 9 -33.36 -7.46 -33.43
C ARG A 9 -32.14 -7.41 -32.52
N TRP A 10 -31.14 -6.63 -32.91
CA TRP A 10 -30.01 -6.28 -32.06
C TRP A 10 -30.46 -5.18 -31.08
N THR A 11 -30.53 -5.51 -29.80
CA THR A 11 -30.74 -4.51 -28.74
C THR A 11 -29.39 -3.93 -28.37
N THR A 12 -29.09 -2.75 -28.89
CA THR A 12 -27.98 -1.90 -28.44
C THR A 12 -28.44 -1.07 -27.24
N LEU A 13 -27.47 -0.68 -26.41
CA LEU A 13 -27.46 0.43 -25.44
C LEU A 13 -27.52 0.05 -23.97
N GLY A 14 -26.44 0.44 -23.28
CA GLY A 14 -26.36 0.51 -21.84
C GLY A 14 -24.92 0.57 -21.31
N LEU A 15 -23.99 1.22 -21.99
CA LEU A 15 -22.64 1.42 -21.47
C LEU A 15 -22.68 2.54 -20.41
N CYS A 16 -23.08 2.18 -19.18
CA CYS A 16 -22.93 3.05 -18.02
C CYS A 16 -21.45 3.12 -17.64
N ILE A 17 -20.77 4.17 -18.12
CA ILE A 17 -19.42 4.52 -17.66
C ILE A 17 -19.56 5.10 -16.24
N LEU A 18 -19.44 4.24 -15.23
CA LEU A 18 -19.27 4.65 -13.84
C LEU A 18 -17.83 5.14 -13.66
N ALA A 19 -17.64 6.46 -13.72
CA ALA A 19 -16.40 7.10 -13.30
C ALA A 19 -16.26 6.92 -11.78
N LEU A 20 -15.48 5.91 -11.37
CA LEU A 20 -15.01 5.75 -9.99
C LEU A 20 -14.04 6.89 -9.69
N ALA A 21 -14.55 7.94 -9.04
CA ALA A 21 -13.72 8.94 -8.40
C ALA A 21 -12.97 8.27 -7.24
N SER A 22 -11.70 7.93 -7.46
CA SER A 22 -10.79 7.46 -6.41
C SER A 22 -10.49 8.63 -5.48
N SER A 23 -11.27 8.78 -4.41
CA SER A 23 -10.98 9.72 -3.34
C SER A 23 -9.79 9.21 -2.52
N THR A 24 -8.58 9.62 -2.89
CA THR A 24 -7.40 9.47 -2.03
C THR A 24 -7.54 10.47 -0.88
N SER A 25 -8.10 10.01 0.24
CA SER A 25 -8.05 10.72 1.51
C SER A 25 -6.63 10.64 2.05
N GLU A 26 -5.80 11.65 1.78
CA GLU A 26 -4.53 11.85 2.47
C GLU A 26 -4.83 12.33 3.89
N SER A 27 -4.81 11.41 4.84
CA SER A 27 -4.78 11.77 6.26
C SER A 27 -3.46 12.49 6.53
N ASP A 28 -3.56 13.82 6.64
CA ASP A 28 -2.48 14.77 6.85
C ASP A 28 -1.89 14.54 8.25
N ALA A 29 -0.92 13.64 8.35
CA ALA A 29 -0.10 13.42 9.55
C ALA A 29 0.79 14.65 9.77
N ARG A 30 0.21 15.71 10.35
CA ARG A 30 0.90 16.98 10.64
C ARG A 30 0.63 17.42 12.07
N GLN A 31 1.29 16.82 13.05
CA GLN A 31 1.43 17.44 14.37
C GLN A 31 2.80 17.10 14.96
N GLY A 32 3.73 18.08 14.90
CA GLY A 32 4.91 18.08 15.77
C GLY A 32 6.30 18.02 15.11
N MET A 33 6.44 18.10 13.79
CA MET A 33 7.76 18.27 13.19
C MET A 33 8.21 19.73 13.35
N GLY A 34 9.25 19.97 14.15
CA GLY A 34 9.89 21.29 14.26
C GLY A 34 10.32 21.84 12.90
N GLU A 35 10.62 23.14 12.83
CA GLU A 35 11.06 23.89 11.63
C GLU A 35 12.41 23.40 11.07
N GLY A 36 12.47 22.15 10.62
CA GLY A 36 13.60 21.57 9.89
C GLY A 36 13.36 21.59 8.38
N VAL A 37 14.45 21.63 7.61
CA VAL A 37 14.40 21.45 6.16
C VAL A 37 13.78 20.09 5.85
N ARG A 38 12.75 20.06 5.01
CA ARG A 38 12.12 18.81 4.57
C ARG A 38 12.84 18.28 3.34
N LEU A 39 13.36 17.07 3.44
CA LEU A 39 14.04 16.39 2.34
C LEU A 39 13.06 15.44 1.64
N PRO A 40 12.89 15.55 0.31
CA PRO A 40 12.01 14.67 -0.44
C PRO A 40 12.62 13.27 -0.54
N LEU A 41 11.77 12.25 -0.49
CA LEU A 41 12.14 10.87 -0.80
C LEU A 41 11.72 10.51 -2.22
N PRO A 42 12.49 9.65 -2.91
CA PRO A 42 12.09 9.16 -4.23
C PRO A 42 10.72 8.48 -4.20
N ALA A 43 9.92 8.72 -5.23
CA ALA A 43 8.65 8.05 -5.40
C ALA A 43 8.84 6.55 -5.69
N PHE A 44 7.88 5.73 -5.28
CA PHE A 44 7.88 4.31 -5.58
C PHE A 44 6.46 3.77 -5.69
N ARG A 45 6.33 2.55 -6.21
CA ARG A 45 5.06 1.85 -6.38
C ARG A 45 5.05 0.55 -5.60
N VAL A 46 3.86 0.17 -5.13
CA VAL A 46 3.64 -1.12 -4.48
C VAL A 46 2.53 -1.82 -5.24
N ALA A 47 2.87 -2.92 -5.90
CA ALA A 47 1.92 -3.82 -6.55
C ALA A 47 1.46 -4.87 -5.53
N VAL A 48 0.17 -4.87 -5.22
CA VAL A 48 -0.43 -5.76 -4.23
C VAL A 48 -1.24 -6.84 -4.93
N SER A 49 -0.92 -8.09 -4.63
CA SER A 49 -1.68 -9.26 -5.05
C SER A 49 -2.38 -9.87 -3.83
N VAL A 50 -3.68 -10.10 -3.94
CA VAL A 50 -4.52 -10.70 -2.90
C VAL A 50 -5.05 -12.04 -3.39
N THR A 51 -5.04 -13.07 -2.53
CA THR A 51 -5.63 -14.37 -2.88
C THR A 51 -7.12 -14.24 -3.18
N GLU A 52 -7.65 -15.10 -4.07
CA GLU A 52 -9.07 -15.08 -4.44
C GLU A 52 -9.99 -15.19 -3.21
N GLN A 53 -9.67 -16.11 -2.30
CA GLN A 53 -10.41 -16.28 -1.04
C GLN A 53 -10.39 -15.05 -0.13
N ALA A 54 -9.26 -14.32 -0.11
CA ALA A 54 -9.15 -13.08 0.63
C ALA A 54 -9.99 -11.97 -0.03
N GLN A 55 -9.94 -11.85 -1.35
CA GLN A 55 -10.74 -10.86 -2.09
C GLN A 55 -12.24 -11.10 -1.92
N GLU A 56 -12.71 -12.34 -2.05
CA GLU A 56 -14.12 -12.70 -1.84
C GLU A 56 -14.60 -12.32 -0.43
N LEU A 57 -13.77 -12.56 0.60
CA LEU A 57 -14.12 -12.20 1.98
C LEU A 57 -14.19 -10.68 2.16
N LEU A 58 -13.23 -9.93 1.61
CA LEU A 58 -13.23 -8.48 1.67
C LEU A 58 -14.47 -7.89 0.99
N ASP A 59 -14.79 -8.36 -0.21
CA ASP A 59 -15.96 -7.91 -0.98
C ASP A 59 -17.27 -8.20 -0.23
N ARG A 60 -17.40 -9.42 0.33
CA ARG A 60 -18.57 -9.80 1.13
C ARG A 60 -18.77 -8.91 2.36
N LEU A 61 -17.68 -8.47 2.97
CA LEU A 61 -17.71 -7.62 4.17
C LEU A 61 -17.76 -6.12 3.83
N GLY A 62 -17.56 -5.73 2.57
CA GLY A 62 -17.40 -4.32 2.19
C GLY A 62 -16.12 -3.69 2.73
N ASP A 63 -15.11 -4.51 3.03
CA ASP A 63 -13.79 -4.08 3.47
C ASP A 63 -12.88 -3.78 2.28
N THR A 64 -11.76 -3.11 2.56
CA THR A 64 -10.76 -2.70 1.56
C THR A 64 -9.37 -3.18 1.96
N ILE A 65 -8.40 -2.93 1.09
CA ILE A 65 -6.98 -3.21 1.30
C ILE A 65 -6.30 -1.89 1.62
N VAL A 66 -5.61 -1.80 2.75
CA VAL A 66 -4.80 -0.65 3.12
C VAL A 66 -3.32 -1.02 3.02
N VAL A 67 -2.62 -0.31 2.16
CA VAL A 67 -1.16 -0.37 1.98
C VAL A 67 -0.55 0.76 2.79
N SER A 68 0.30 0.41 3.76
CA SER A 68 0.97 1.37 4.64
C SER A 68 2.47 1.35 4.37
N ALA A 69 3.07 2.50 4.18
CA ALA A 69 4.51 2.70 4.13
C ALA A 69 4.95 3.46 5.38
N TYR A 70 5.62 2.76 6.29
CA TYR A 70 6.24 3.33 7.49
C TYR A 70 7.65 3.78 7.14
N ILE A 71 7.97 5.03 7.42
CA ILE A 71 9.32 5.55 7.20
C ILE A 71 10.00 5.58 8.56
N ASP A 72 10.97 4.69 8.71
CA ASP A 72 11.73 4.54 9.94
C ASP A 72 13.22 4.43 9.63
N GLY A 73 14.02 4.41 10.69
CA GLY A 73 15.37 3.91 10.52
C GLY A 73 16.02 3.46 11.80
N ASN A 74 17.21 2.90 11.61
CA ASN A 74 18.02 2.37 12.68
C ASN A 74 18.81 3.51 13.33
N GLY A 75 18.35 4.00 14.48
CA GLY A 75 19.21 4.80 15.36
C GLY A 75 20.39 4.01 15.93
N VAL A 76 20.31 2.66 15.90
CA VAL A 76 21.41 1.72 16.16
C VAL A 76 21.23 0.56 15.18
N ALA A 77 22.31 0.11 14.52
CA ALA A 77 22.25 -0.99 13.54
C ALA A 77 21.66 -2.25 14.18
N LEU A 78 20.38 -2.54 13.92
CA LEU A 78 19.78 -3.79 14.35
C LEU A 78 20.29 -4.92 13.44
N PRO A 79 20.69 -6.08 14.02
CA PRO A 79 21.24 -7.20 13.27
C PRO A 79 20.20 -7.87 12.37
N ASP A 80 18.92 -7.61 12.59
CA ASP A 80 17.82 -8.19 11.85
C ASP A 80 17.25 -7.21 10.80
N ASN A 81 17.26 -7.66 9.53
CA ASN A 81 16.56 -7.00 8.42
C ASN A 81 15.02 -7.11 8.55
N THR A 82 14.49 -7.19 9.77
CA THR A 82 13.07 -7.34 10.05
C THR A 82 12.41 -5.96 9.96
N CYS A 83 11.33 -5.88 9.19
CA CYS A 83 10.54 -4.68 9.11
C CYS A 83 9.65 -4.57 10.37
N THR A 84 10.23 -4.08 11.45
CA THR A 84 9.52 -3.78 12.69
C THR A 84 9.22 -2.28 12.70
N PRO A 85 7.97 -1.85 12.46
CA PRO A 85 7.63 -0.44 12.47
C PRO A 85 7.90 0.16 13.85
N PHE A 86 8.14 1.47 13.89
CA PHE A 86 8.48 2.21 15.11
C PHE A 86 9.82 1.79 15.71
N ARG A 87 10.85 1.70 14.86
CA ARG A 87 12.24 1.66 15.32
C ARG A 87 12.61 2.93 16.09
N ASN A 88 13.87 3.02 16.54
CA ASN A 88 14.40 4.14 17.34
C ASN A 88 14.05 5.54 16.80
N VAL A 89 13.90 5.69 15.48
CA VAL A 89 13.47 6.95 14.83
C VAL A 89 12.30 6.67 13.91
N TYR A 90 11.15 7.29 14.19
CA TYR A 90 9.92 7.22 13.41
C TYR A 90 9.61 8.58 12.76
N PHE A 91 9.48 8.61 11.44
CA PHE A 91 9.16 9.84 10.70
C PHE A 91 7.67 10.00 10.40
N GLY A 92 6.96 8.88 10.30
CA GLY A 92 5.57 8.90 9.89
C GLY A 92 5.19 7.68 9.08
N ASP A 93 3.90 7.62 8.78
CA ASP A 93 3.30 6.61 7.95
C ASP A 93 2.48 7.25 6.85
N PHE A 94 2.47 6.57 5.71
CA PHE A 94 1.69 6.95 4.55
C PHE A 94 0.80 5.78 4.19
N THR A 95 -0.48 6.05 4.00
CA THR A 95 -1.45 5.01 3.67
C THR A 95 -2.10 5.27 2.32
N ARG A 96 -2.39 4.18 1.61
CA ARG A 96 -3.17 4.13 0.37
C ARG A 96 -4.16 3.00 0.47
N GLU A 97 -5.36 3.21 -0.06
CA GLU A 97 -6.46 2.25 0.00
C GLU A 97 -6.78 1.73 -1.40
N LEU A 98 -7.01 0.42 -1.52
CA LEU A 98 -7.43 -0.27 -2.73
C LEU A 98 -8.70 -1.08 -2.43
N ARG A 99 -9.58 -1.21 -3.42
CA ARG A 99 -10.73 -2.13 -3.32
C ARG A 99 -10.36 -3.58 -3.65
N SER A 100 -9.37 -3.79 -4.51
CA SER A 100 -8.91 -5.09 -4.97
C SER A 100 -7.40 -5.10 -5.15
N SER A 101 -6.82 -6.25 -5.53
CA SER A 101 -5.46 -6.32 -6.07
C SER A 101 -5.19 -5.18 -7.07
N GLY A 102 -3.99 -4.60 -7.02
CA GLY A 102 -3.65 -3.44 -7.81
C GLY A 102 -2.37 -2.75 -7.34
N THR A 103 -2.05 -1.62 -7.95
CA THR A 103 -0.82 -0.88 -7.67
C THR A 103 -1.13 0.48 -7.07
N VAL A 104 -0.46 0.81 -5.96
CA VAL A 104 -0.50 2.16 -5.37
C VAL A 104 0.83 2.87 -5.58
N ARG A 105 0.76 4.19 -5.77
CA ARG A 105 1.92 5.07 -5.87
C ARG A 105 2.09 5.85 -4.57
N PHE A 106 3.31 5.84 -4.06
CA PHE A 106 3.75 6.70 -2.97
C PHE A 106 4.65 7.78 -3.56
N SER A 107 4.18 9.02 -3.52
CA SER A 107 4.89 10.22 -3.97
C SER A 107 4.82 11.29 -2.88
N ASP A 108 5.61 12.35 -3.05
CA ASP A 108 5.56 13.55 -2.18
C ASP A 108 5.88 13.25 -0.71
N LEU A 109 6.61 12.16 -0.49
CA LEU A 109 7.12 11.74 0.80
C LEU A 109 8.25 12.69 1.22
N THR A 110 8.18 13.21 2.44
CA THR A 110 9.24 14.06 2.99
C THR A 110 9.67 13.63 4.37
N VAL A 111 10.95 13.75 4.66
CA VAL A 111 11.54 13.52 5.98
C VAL A 111 12.24 14.79 6.48
N SER A 112 12.23 15.00 7.79
CA SER A 112 12.96 16.12 8.41
C SER A 112 14.47 15.88 8.32
N SER A 113 15.23 16.86 7.84
CA SER A 113 16.70 16.78 7.75
C SER A 113 17.34 16.54 9.11
N ARG A 114 16.80 17.14 10.16
CA ARG A 114 17.25 16.99 11.55
C ARG A 114 17.15 15.55 12.05
N ASP A 115 16.12 14.84 11.60
CA ASP A 115 15.91 13.46 12.00
C ASP A 115 16.77 12.49 11.17
N LEU A 116 17.21 12.89 9.96
CA LEU A 116 18.22 12.14 9.20
C LEU A 116 19.60 12.17 9.85
N GLU A 117 19.98 13.29 10.48
CA GLU A 117 21.25 13.40 11.22
C GLU A 117 21.35 12.39 12.38
N ARG A 118 20.23 11.80 12.80
CA ARG A 118 20.19 10.75 13.84
C ARG A 118 20.55 9.35 13.32
N PHE A 119 20.78 9.19 12.01
CA PHE A 119 21.15 7.90 11.43
C PHE A 119 22.66 7.75 11.33
N ASP A 120 23.13 6.61 11.85
CA ASP A 120 24.53 6.21 11.85
C ASP A 120 25.10 6.01 10.43
N ASN A 121 24.24 5.84 9.42
CA ASN A 121 24.63 5.60 8.02
C ASN A 121 23.77 6.34 6.98
N GLU A 122 22.97 7.33 7.40
CA GLU A 122 22.02 8.07 6.53
C GLU A 122 21.02 7.19 5.73
N ASP A 123 20.92 5.91 6.08
CA ASP A 123 20.11 4.93 5.35
C ASP A 123 18.68 4.94 5.91
N ILE A 124 17.75 5.31 5.03
CA ILE A 124 16.32 5.36 5.34
C ILE A 124 15.72 4.00 5.01
N TYR A 125 14.91 3.49 5.93
CA TYR A 125 14.16 2.26 5.75
C TYR A 125 12.68 2.58 5.52
N VAL A 126 12.12 1.99 4.48
CA VAL A 126 10.69 2.05 4.22
C VAL A 126 10.11 0.66 4.43
N CYS A 127 9.23 0.60 5.42
CA CYS A 127 8.56 -0.59 5.87
C CYS A 127 7.17 -0.65 5.25
N VAL A 128 6.96 -1.51 4.26
CA VAL A 128 5.66 -1.65 3.58
C VAL A 128 4.89 -2.81 4.20
N GLY A 129 3.63 -2.57 4.58
CA GLY A 129 2.71 -3.59 5.06
C GLY A 129 1.33 -3.44 4.43
N VAL A 130 0.63 -4.56 4.26
CA VAL A 130 -0.74 -4.63 3.76
C VAL A 130 -1.65 -5.18 4.84
N ARG A 131 -2.80 -4.53 5.06
CA ARG A 131 -3.84 -4.91 6.04
C ARG A 131 -5.23 -4.66 5.48
N SER A 132 -6.28 -5.18 6.11
CA SER A 132 -7.65 -4.79 5.77
C SER A 132 -7.97 -3.38 6.29
N GLY A 133 -8.85 -2.68 5.57
CA GLY A 133 -9.33 -1.33 5.88
C GLY A 133 -10.36 -1.25 7.00
N ARG A 134 -10.80 -2.39 7.57
CA ARG A 134 -11.65 -2.50 8.77
C ARG A 134 -12.84 -1.52 8.76
N ARG A 135 -13.64 -1.56 7.70
CA ARG A 135 -14.89 -0.81 7.62
C ARG A 135 -16.01 -1.53 8.37
N SER A 136 -15.99 -2.86 8.34
CA SER A 136 -16.98 -3.71 9.03
C SER A 136 -16.36 -4.79 9.91
N SER A 137 -15.11 -5.19 9.67
CA SER A 137 -14.44 -6.24 10.45
C SER A 137 -13.85 -5.73 11.77
N GLU A 138 -14.03 -6.51 12.84
CA GLU A 138 -13.46 -6.19 14.16
C GLU A 138 -11.93 -6.29 14.21
N GLY A 139 -11.27 -6.87 13.20
CA GLY A 139 -9.83 -7.08 13.17
C GLY A 139 -9.22 -7.04 11.78
N ASN A 140 -7.89 -7.07 11.70
CA ASN A 140 -7.22 -7.23 10.41
C ASN A 140 -7.53 -8.62 9.84
N LEU A 141 -7.87 -8.68 8.56
CA LEU A 141 -8.16 -9.93 7.84
C LEU A 141 -6.96 -10.42 7.03
N LEU A 142 -6.07 -9.51 6.63
CA LEU A 142 -4.98 -9.79 5.70
C LEU A 142 -3.65 -9.95 6.43
N TYR A 143 -2.89 -10.94 6.02
CA TYR A 143 -1.48 -11.05 6.35
C TYR A 143 -0.66 -10.76 5.10
N SER A 144 0.41 -9.97 5.25
CA SER A 144 1.44 -9.82 4.23
C SER A 144 2.82 -9.92 4.88
N LYS A 145 3.78 -10.52 4.17
CA LYS A 145 5.18 -10.37 4.55
C LYS A 145 5.58 -8.92 4.35
N LYS A 146 6.02 -8.26 5.42
CA LYS A 146 6.46 -6.87 5.35
C LYS A 146 7.69 -6.75 4.46
N LEU A 147 7.71 -5.74 3.60
CA LEU A 147 8.89 -5.40 2.79
C LEU A 147 9.71 -4.35 3.50
N LEU A 148 11.03 -4.56 3.51
CA LEU A 148 12.00 -3.57 3.95
C LEU A 148 12.71 -3.02 2.71
N LEU A 149 12.49 -1.76 2.40
CA LEU A 149 13.12 -1.05 1.30
C LEU A 149 14.19 -0.12 1.85
N ARG A 150 15.38 -0.13 1.24
CA ARG A 150 16.45 0.83 1.56
C ARG A 150 16.40 2.00 0.58
N ARG A 151 16.82 3.18 1.01
CA ARG A 151 16.92 4.38 0.16
C ARG A 151 17.62 4.11 -1.17
N SER A 152 18.72 3.37 -1.16
CA SER A 152 19.46 3.01 -2.38
C SER A 152 18.61 2.23 -3.40
N ARG A 153 17.66 1.42 -2.95
CA ARG A 153 16.71 0.73 -3.84
C ARG A 153 15.60 1.63 -4.36
N LEU A 154 15.28 2.71 -3.65
CA LEU A 154 14.29 3.70 -4.09
C LEU A 154 14.83 4.59 -5.22
N GLN A 155 16.16 4.70 -5.37
CA GLN A 155 16.81 5.49 -6.42
C GLN A 155 17.01 4.73 -7.75
N VAL A 156 16.59 3.47 -7.83
CA VAL A 156 16.74 2.65 -9.04
C VAL A 156 15.58 2.91 -10.00
N GLY A 157 15.84 3.69 -11.06
CA GLY A 157 14.82 4.08 -12.05
C GLY A 157 13.94 5.25 -11.58
N GLU A 158 13.02 5.70 -12.44
CA GLU A 158 12.18 6.86 -12.11
C GLU A 158 11.17 6.57 -10.99
N GLU A 159 10.67 5.33 -10.88
CA GLU A 159 9.74 4.89 -9.81
C GLU A 159 9.76 3.35 -9.65
N PRO A 160 10.64 2.77 -8.82
CA PRO A 160 10.70 1.31 -8.67
C PRO A 160 9.38 0.75 -8.14
N THR A 161 9.00 -0.43 -8.63
CA THR A 161 7.79 -1.16 -8.20
C THR A 161 8.18 -2.35 -7.34
N PHE A 162 7.53 -2.50 -6.20
CA PHE A 162 7.74 -3.59 -5.25
C PHE A 162 6.47 -4.43 -5.11
N GLU A 163 6.62 -5.74 -5.17
CA GLU A 163 5.48 -6.68 -5.12
C GLU A 163 5.23 -7.18 -3.70
N VAL A 164 3.97 -7.15 -3.28
CA VAL A 164 3.52 -7.65 -1.99
C VAL A 164 2.34 -8.61 -2.19
N ASP A 165 2.53 -9.84 -1.75
CA ASP A 165 1.45 -10.80 -1.63
C ASP A 165 0.76 -10.66 -0.27
N ALA A 166 -0.57 -10.64 -0.30
CA ALA A 166 -1.42 -10.65 0.86
C ALA A 166 -2.44 -11.80 0.78
N MET A 167 -2.67 -12.45 1.92
CA MET A 167 -3.59 -13.59 2.04
C MET A 167 -4.38 -13.47 3.34
N LEU A 168 -5.38 -14.33 3.57
CA LEU A 168 -6.08 -14.32 4.85
C LEU A 168 -5.15 -14.77 5.98
N ILE A 169 -5.24 -14.13 7.15
CA ILE A 169 -4.43 -14.51 8.32
C ILE A 169 -4.59 -15.99 8.67
N LYS A 170 -5.79 -16.56 8.49
CA LYS A 170 -6.07 -17.99 8.74
C LYS A 170 -5.30 -18.94 7.80
N GLU A 171 -4.89 -18.47 6.62
CA GLU A 171 -4.15 -19.24 5.61
C GLU A 171 -2.64 -19.20 5.86
N TRP A 172 -2.17 -18.30 6.72
CA TRP A 172 -0.75 -18.14 6.95
C TRP A 172 -0.13 -19.41 7.56
N PRO A 173 0.94 -19.96 6.96
CA PRO A 173 1.57 -21.17 7.48
C PRO A 173 2.12 -20.91 8.89
N LYS A 174 1.55 -21.60 9.88
CA LYS A 174 2.11 -21.66 11.23
C LYS A 174 3.45 -22.38 11.14
N LYS A 175 4.53 -21.65 11.43
CA LYS A 175 5.86 -22.25 11.58
C LYS A 175 5.98 -22.95 12.91
#